data_AF-A0A4U0Q9W1-F1
#
_entry.id   AF-A0A4U0Q9W1-F1
#
_cell.length_a   1.000
_cell.length_b   1.000
_cell.length_c   1.000
_cell.angle_alpha   90.00
_cell.angle_beta   90.00
_cell.angle_gamma   90.00
#
_symmetry.space_group_name_H-M   'P 1'
#
loop_
_entity.id
_entity.type
_entity.pdbx_description
1 polymer ?
#
loop_
_entity_poly.entity_id
_entity_poly.type
_entity_poly.pdbx_seq_one_letter_code
_entity_poly.pdbx_strand_id
1 'polypeptide(L)'
;MTQHVRIVESTKFHHAKRQWRIEAGRYTLLRLTYGQTGGALKTATIGDGWGRPIFPEPARLIEAMAVSVQNLAGPQVDLWLNKDSKGRPFLEITAEASLKDFFDGATLLAIEMTAILSRPARLDGSSGRLACANGALVAA
;
A
#
# COMPACT_ATOMS: atom_id res chain seq x y z
N MET A 1 19.16 1.32 -10.45
CA MET A 1 18.32 2.49 -10.76
C MET A 1 17.37 2.71 -9.61
N THR A 2 17.51 3.81 -8.87
CA THR A 2 16.62 4.17 -7.76
C THR A 2 15.25 4.49 -8.35
N GLN A 3 14.25 3.65 -8.10
CA GLN A 3 12.90 3.93 -8.59
C GLN A 3 12.36 5.16 -7.85
N HIS A 4 12.05 6.22 -8.59
CA HIS A 4 11.50 7.45 -8.01
C HIS A 4 10.10 7.21 -7.45
N VAL A 5 9.96 7.37 -6.13
CA VAL A 5 8.68 7.42 -5.42
C VAL A 5 8.16 8.85 -5.44
N ARG A 6 6.87 9.04 -5.71
CA ARG A 6 6.19 10.34 -5.72
C ARG A 6 4.85 10.24 -5.02
N ILE A 7 4.55 11.20 -4.16
CA ILE A 7 3.22 11.39 -3.57
C ILE A 7 2.50 12.44 -4.40
N VAL A 8 1.34 12.08 -4.95
CA VAL A 8 0.56 12.96 -5.83
C VAL A 8 -0.83 13.11 -5.26
N GLU A 9 -1.30 14.35 -5.15
CA GLU A 9 -2.68 14.63 -4.71
C GLU A 9 -3.69 14.01 -5.68
N SER A 10 -4.73 13.40 -5.12
CA SER A 10 -5.77 12.71 -5.89
C SER A 10 -7.12 13.37 -5.63
N THR A 11 -7.80 13.75 -6.72
CA THR A 11 -9.14 14.36 -6.68
C THR A 11 -10.25 13.34 -6.92
N LYS A 12 -9.93 12.04 -6.94
CA LYS A 12 -10.84 10.99 -7.45
C LYS A 12 -12.15 10.85 -6.66
N PHE A 13 -12.16 11.16 -5.37
CA PHE A 13 -13.38 11.12 -4.58
C PHE A 13 -13.71 12.52 -4.10
N HIS A 14 -14.73 13.12 -4.70
CA HIS A 14 -15.21 14.47 -4.38
C HIS A 14 -15.53 14.72 -2.90
N HIS A 15 -15.70 13.65 -2.11
CA HIS A 15 -16.12 13.72 -0.71
C HIS A 15 -14.99 13.65 0.33
N ALA A 16 -13.77 13.22 -0.01
CA ALA A 16 -12.66 13.23 0.95
C ALA A 16 -11.61 14.26 0.53
N LYS A 17 -11.48 15.31 1.36
CA LYS A 17 -10.72 16.54 1.06
C LYS A 17 -9.20 16.36 1.06
N ARG A 18 -8.69 15.20 1.46
CA ARG A 18 -7.27 14.94 1.73
C ARG A 18 -6.89 13.54 1.28
N GLN A 19 -6.70 13.39 -0.02
CA GLN A 19 -6.31 12.12 -0.62
C GLN A 19 -5.09 12.26 -1.52
N TRP A 20 -4.28 11.22 -1.49
CA TRP A 20 -3.10 11.12 -2.35
C TRP A 20 -2.99 9.72 -2.92
N ARG A 21 -2.11 9.58 -3.90
CA ARG A 21 -1.60 8.32 -4.38
C ARG A 21 -0.08 8.33 -4.29
N ILE A 22 0.49 7.16 -4.05
CA ILE A 22 1.93 6.96 -4.22
C ILE A 22 2.20 6.23 -5.52
N GLU A 23 3.00 6.89 -6.34
CA GLU A 23 3.52 6.39 -7.59
C GLU A 23 4.98 5.98 -7.42
N ALA A 24 5.34 4.78 -7.88
CA ALA A 24 6.71 4.29 -7.93
C ALA A 24 6.98 3.63 -9.29
N GLY A 25 8.13 3.92 -9.88
CA GLY A 25 8.49 3.37 -11.19
C GLY A 25 7.53 3.81 -12.30
N ARG A 26 6.68 2.91 -12.81
CA ARG A 26 5.64 3.19 -13.82
C ARG A 26 4.22 3.02 -13.30
N TYR A 27 4.06 2.71 -12.00
CA TYR A 27 2.78 2.30 -11.45
C TYR A 27 2.38 3.15 -10.25
N THR A 28 1.07 3.20 -10.00
CA THR A 28 0.50 3.57 -8.70
C THR A 28 0.46 2.33 -7.80
N LEU A 29 1.06 2.44 -6.62
CA LEU A 29 1.13 1.34 -5.65
C LEU A 29 0.13 1.53 -4.51
N LEU A 30 0.04 2.75 -3.97
CA LEU A 30 -0.76 3.03 -2.78
C LEU A 30 -1.72 4.20 -3.00
N ARG A 31 -2.81 4.19 -2.24
CA ARG A 31 -3.71 5.31 -2.01
C ARG A 31 -3.65 5.71 -0.54
N LEU A 32 -3.77 7.00 -0.29
CA LEU A 32 -3.61 7.60 1.02
C LEU A 32 -4.84 8.46 1.31
N THR A 33 -5.32 8.37 2.53
CA THR A 33 -6.29 9.32 3.09
C THR A 33 -5.76 9.79 4.43
N TYR A 34 -5.82 11.09 4.71
CA TYR A 34 -5.39 11.62 6.01
C TYR A 34 -6.49 12.47 6.64
N GLY A 35 -6.81 12.17 7.89
CA GLY A 35 -7.83 12.82 8.69
C GLY A 35 -7.27 13.88 9.64
N GLN A 36 -7.79 13.93 10.86
CA GLN A 36 -7.39 14.91 11.87
C GLN A 36 -6.13 14.47 12.63
N THR A 37 -6.06 13.21 13.05
CA THR A 37 -5.00 12.67 13.92
C THR A 37 -4.22 11.50 13.31
N GLY A 38 -4.50 11.16 12.04
CA GLY A 38 -3.86 10.01 11.39
C GLY A 38 -4.37 9.78 9.97
N GLY A 39 -3.90 8.70 9.37
CA GLY A 39 -4.25 8.36 7.99
C GLY A 39 -4.35 6.87 7.75
N ALA A 40 -4.86 6.54 6.56
CA ALA A 40 -4.93 5.18 6.06
C ALA A 40 -4.13 5.08 4.75
N LEU A 41 -3.41 3.97 4.61
CA LEU A 41 -2.69 3.57 3.41
C LEU A 41 -3.38 2.31 2.87
N LYS A 42 -3.65 2.29 1.57
CA LYS A 42 -4.30 1.15 0.90
C LYS A 42 -3.58 0.79 -0.37
N THR A 43 -3.45 -0.50 -0.71
CA THR A 43 -3.00 -0.89 -2.05
C THR A 43 -3.97 -0.41 -3.12
N ALA A 44 -3.45 0.11 -4.23
CA ALA A 44 -4.27 0.65 -5.30
C ALA A 44 -5.03 -0.43 -6.07
N THR A 45 -6.37 -0.37 -6.07
CA THR A 45 -7.23 -1.30 -6.85
C THR A 45 -7.68 -0.74 -8.19
N ILE A 46 -7.49 0.57 -8.41
CA ILE A 46 -7.95 1.28 -9.60
C ILE A 46 -7.08 2.51 -9.84
N GLY A 47 -6.83 2.85 -11.11
CA GLY A 47 -6.08 4.04 -11.50
C GLY A 47 -6.84 5.33 -11.26
N ASP A 48 -6.13 6.45 -11.24
CA ASP A 48 -6.74 7.77 -11.42
C ASP A 48 -6.79 8.06 -12.93
N GLY A 49 -7.84 8.70 -13.44
CA GLY A 49 -8.03 8.87 -14.90
C GLY A 49 -6.84 9.49 -15.63
N TRP A 50 -6.05 10.32 -14.94
CA TRP A 50 -4.82 10.96 -15.43
C TRP A 50 -3.55 10.51 -14.69
N GLY A 51 -3.66 9.56 -13.76
CA GLY A 51 -2.52 9.05 -12.99
C GLY A 51 -1.83 7.88 -13.68
N ARG A 52 -0.72 7.41 -13.09
CA ARG A 52 -0.10 6.17 -13.54
C ARG A 52 -1.07 4.99 -13.43
N PRO A 53 -0.91 3.95 -14.29
CA PRO A 53 -1.70 2.73 -14.15
C PRO A 53 -1.42 2.07 -12.80
N ILE A 54 -2.36 1.28 -12.30
CA ILE A 54 -2.11 0.43 -11.13
C ILE A 54 -1.11 -0.67 -11.48
N PHE A 55 -0.44 -1.20 -10.46
CA PHE A 55 0.36 -2.40 -10.63
C PHE A 55 -0.53 -3.56 -11.14
N PRO A 56 -0.12 -4.28 -12.21
CA PRO A 56 -1.00 -5.20 -12.93
C PRO A 56 -1.38 -6.46 -12.15
N GLU A 57 -0.63 -6.82 -11.10
CA GLU A 57 -0.85 -8.03 -10.30
C GLU A 57 -1.26 -7.64 -8.86
N PRO A 58 -2.57 -7.50 -8.56
CA PRO A 58 -3.03 -7.03 -7.25
C PRO A 58 -2.56 -7.88 -6.07
N ALA A 59 -2.49 -9.20 -6.24
CA ALA A 59 -2.01 -10.12 -5.20
C ALA A 59 -0.56 -9.81 -4.80
N ARG A 60 0.32 -9.56 -5.79
CA ARG A 60 1.72 -9.18 -5.54
C ARG A 60 1.84 -7.80 -4.89
N LEU A 61 0.93 -6.88 -5.21
CA LEU A 61 0.89 -5.56 -4.58
C LEU A 61 0.52 -5.65 -3.09
N ILE A 62 -0.45 -6.51 -2.76
CA ILE A 62 -0.85 -6.84 -1.37
C ILE A 62 0.30 -7.49 -0.62
N GLU A 63 0.94 -8.50 -1.22
CA GLU A 63 2.14 -9.15 -0.70
C GLU A 63 3.24 -8.15 -0.39
N ALA A 64 3.59 -7.31 -1.38
CA ALA A 64 4.64 -6.33 -1.22
C ALA A 64 4.35 -5.39 -0.05
N MET A 65 3.12 -4.89 0.07
CA MET A 65 2.76 -4.03 1.19
C MET A 65 2.87 -4.74 2.53
N ALA A 66 2.37 -5.98 2.63
CA ALA A 66 2.39 -6.73 3.88
C ALA A 66 3.83 -7.05 4.36
N VAL A 67 4.69 -7.52 3.45
CA VAL A 67 6.10 -7.79 3.75
C VAL A 67 6.84 -6.48 4.08
N SER A 68 6.59 -5.40 3.36
CA SER A 68 7.22 -4.10 3.65
C SER A 68 6.81 -3.54 5.02
N VAL A 69 5.53 -3.63 5.40
CA VAL A 69 5.08 -3.21 6.73
C VAL A 69 5.77 -4.02 7.81
N GLN A 70 5.85 -5.34 7.62
CA GLN A 70 6.55 -6.18 8.60
C GLN A 70 8.04 -5.80 8.74
N ASN A 71 8.75 -5.58 7.62
CA ASN A 71 10.17 -5.23 7.65
C ASN A 71 10.43 -3.87 8.33
N LEU A 72 9.51 -2.91 8.16
CA LEU A 72 9.71 -1.53 8.63
C LEU A 72 9.15 -1.27 10.03
N ALA A 73 7.99 -1.84 10.36
CA ALA A 73 7.25 -1.52 11.58
C ALA A 73 7.07 -2.72 12.52
N GLY A 74 7.47 -3.92 12.08
CA GLY A 74 7.36 -5.16 12.84
C GLY A 74 5.98 -5.83 12.76
N PRO A 75 5.84 -7.01 13.37
CA PRO A 75 4.63 -7.85 13.25
C PRO A 75 3.41 -7.33 14.02
N GLN A 76 3.55 -6.26 14.78
CA GLN A 76 2.52 -5.69 15.65
C GLN A 76 1.57 -4.70 14.94
N VAL A 77 1.84 -4.36 13.68
CA VAL A 77 0.95 -3.48 12.90
C VAL A 77 -0.18 -4.30 12.33
N ASP A 78 -1.42 -3.96 12.67
CA ASP A 78 -2.59 -4.62 12.11
C ASP A 78 -2.75 -4.30 10.61
N LEU A 79 -2.78 -5.35 9.81
CA LEU A 79 -3.01 -5.34 8.37
C LEU A 79 -4.41 -5.85 8.07
N TRP A 80 -5.20 -5.08 7.31
CA TRP A 80 -6.57 -5.44 6.96
C TRP A 80 -6.70 -5.75 5.48
N LEU A 81 -7.00 -7.00 5.14
CA LEU A 81 -7.33 -7.40 3.76
C LEU A 81 -8.83 -7.24 3.52
N ASN A 82 -9.19 -6.25 2.71
CA ASN A 82 -10.57 -5.86 2.42
C ASN A 82 -10.88 -5.96 0.92
N LYS A 83 -12.14 -5.72 0.55
CA LYS A 83 -12.58 -5.62 -0.86
C LYS A 83 -13.21 -4.26 -1.13
N ASP A 84 -12.94 -3.69 -2.29
CA ASP A 84 -13.61 -2.47 -2.71
C ASP A 84 -15.06 -2.73 -3.18
N SER A 85 -15.80 -1.68 -3.56
CA SER A 85 -17.19 -1.78 -4.00
C SER A 85 -17.41 -2.60 -5.28
N LYS A 86 -16.32 -2.99 -5.97
CA LYS A 86 -16.32 -3.87 -7.14
C LYS A 86 -15.77 -5.26 -6.81
N GLY A 87 -15.54 -5.57 -5.53
CA GLY A 87 -15.06 -6.87 -5.07
C GLY A 87 -13.56 -7.10 -5.21
N ARG A 88 -12.77 -6.08 -5.59
CA ARG A 88 -11.31 -6.22 -5.77
C ARG A 88 -10.60 -6.16 -4.42
N PRO A 89 -9.68 -7.09 -4.12
CA PRO A 89 -9.00 -7.10 -2.84
C PRO A 89 -8.00 -5.95 -2.72
N PHE A 90 -7.83 -5.42 -1.51
CA PHE A 90 -6.77 -4.49 -1.16
C PHE A 90 -6.31 -4.70 0.29
N LEU A 91 -5.05 -4.41 0.56
CA LEU A 91 -4.53 -4.33 1.91
C LEU A 91 -4.62 -2.89 2.42
N GLU A 92 -4.99 -2.73 3.68
CA GLU A 92 -5.11 -1.45 4.37
C GLU A 92 -4.36 -1.46 5.70
N ILE A 93 -3.71 -0.32 6.01
CA ILE A 93 -3.21 -0.01 7.34
C ILE A 93 -3.67 1.38 7.74
N THR A 94 -3.90 1.56 9.03
CA THR A 94 -4.22 2.85 9.65
C THR A 94 -3.16 3.19 10.68
N ALA A 95 -2.74 4.45 10.73
CA ALA A 95 -1.77 4.91 11.70
C ALA A 95 -2.16 6.29 12.24
N GLU A 96 -2.06 6.45 13.56
CA GLU A 96 -2.01 7.76 14.20
C GLU A 96 -0.59 8.30 14.10
N ALA A 97 -0.44 9.44 13.43
CA ALA A 97 0.85 10.05 13.16
C ALA A 97 0.64 11.52 12.77
N SER A 98 1.68 12.35 12.91
CA SER A 98 1.66 13.67 12.28
C SER A 98 1.57 13.54 10.76
N LEU A 99 1.11 14.59 10.07
CA LEU A 99 1.02 14.56 8.61
C LEU A 99 2.38 14.28 7.96
N LYS A 100 3.43 14.88 8.51
CA LYS A 100 4.80 14.71 8.01
C LYS A 100 5.25 13.27 8.20
N ASP A 101 5.13 12.73 9.42
CA ASP A 101 5.59 11.38 9.72
C ASP A 101 4.78 10.32 8.95
N PHE A 102 3.49 10.58 8.73
CA PHE A 102 2.65 9.74 7.88
C PHE A 102 3.17 9.69 6.44
N PHE A 103 3.52 10.83 5.83
CA PHE A 103 4.08 10.85 4.48
C PHE A 103 5.50 10.29 4.39
N ASP A 104 6.34 10.53 5.40
CA ASP A 104 7.68 9.96 5.47
C ASP A 104 7.59 8.42 5.57
N GLY A 105 6.76 7.91 6.46
CA GLY A 105 6.49 6.47 6.60
C GLY A 105 5.89 5.86 5.33
N ALA A 106 4.95 6.55 4.69
CA ALA A 106 4.36 6.09 3.43
C ALA A 106 5.38 6.06 2.27
N THR A 107 6.33 7.00 2.26
CA THR A 107 7.43 7.04 1.29
C THR A 107 8.37 5.86 1.50
N LEU A 108 8.79 5.60 2.75
CA LEU A 108 9.63 4.45 3.11
C LEU A 108 8.94 3.13 2.73
N LEU A 109 7.66 3.00 3.04
CA LEU A 109 6.85 1.84 2.67
C LEU A 109 6.87 1.61 1.16
N ALA A 110 6.63 2.65 0.34
CA ALA A 110 6.63 2.51 -1.11
C ALA A 110 8.00 2.20 -1.70
N ILE A 111 9.09 2.71 -1.11
CA ILE A 111 10.46 2.36 -1.50
C ILE A 111 10.69 0.86 -1.27
N GLU A 112 10.34 0.35 -0.09
CA GLU A 112 10.49 -1.06 0.25
C GLU A 112 9.61 -1.95 -0.64
N MET A 113 8.35 -1.58 -0.85
CA MET A 113 7.44 -2.30 -1.75
C MET A 113 8.03 -2.42 -3.16
N THR A 114 8.66 -1.35 -3.64
CA THR A 114 9.27 -1.33 -4.95
C THR A 114 10.46 -2.30 -5.05
N ALA A 115 11.26 -2.42 -3.99
CA ALA A 115 12.34 -3.40 -3.92
C ALA A 115 11.80 -4.84 -3.94
N ILE A 116 10.67 -5.09 -3.27
CA ILE A 116 10.02 -6.42 -3.26
C ILE A 116 9.42 -6.75 -4.63
N LEU A 117 8.68 -5.81 -5.24
CA LEU A 117 8.05 -6.01 -6.55
C LEU A 117 9.06 -6.24 -7.69
N SER A 118 10.30 -5.76 -7.51
CA SER A 118 11.40 -5.97 -8.45
C SER A 118 12.00 -7.39 -8.38
N ARG A 119 11.58 -8.21 -7.40
CA ARG A 119 11.99 -9.62 -7.24
C ARG A 119 10.94 -10.57 -7.84
N PRO A 120 11.29 -11.80 -8.23
CA PRO A 120 10.33 -12.83 -8.61
C PRO A 120 9.29 -13.06 -7.49
N ALA A 121 8.02 -13.31 -7.85
CA ALA A 121 6.94 -13.57 -6.91
C ALA A 121 7.27 -14.76 -5.98
N ARG A 122 6.89 -14.69 -4.70
CA ARG A 122 7.23 -15.72 -3.70
C ARG A 122 6.02 -16.38 -3.01
N LEU A 123 4.77 -16.05 -3.35
CA LEU A 123 3.60 -16.48 -2.57
C LEU A 123 2.50 -17.24 -3.30
N ASP A 124 2.00 -18.25 -2.58
CA ASP A 124 0.75 -18.96 -2.83
C ASP A 124 -0.33 -18.37 -1.90
N GLY A 125 -1.46 -17.92 -2.48
CA GLY A 125 -2.41 -17.03 -1.81
C GLY A 125 -3.20 -17.64 -0.65
N SER A 126 -3.43 -16.86 0.41
CA SER A 126 -4.50 -17.09 1.40
C SER A 126 -5.11 -15.76 1.85
N SER A 127 -6.36 -15.80 2.34
CA SER A 127 -7.13 -14.65 2.83
C SER A 127 -7.41 -14.75 4.33
N GLY A 128 -7.18 -13.70 5.11
CA GLY A 128 -7.37 -13.66 6.56
C GLY A 128 -6.54 -12.56 7.23
N ARG A 129 -6.42 -12.58 8.57
CA ARG A 129 -5.33 -11.88 9.26
C ARG A 129 -4.04 -12.50 8.75
N LEU A 130 -3.05 -11.70 8.35
CA LEU A 130 -1.81 -12.21 7.76
C LEU A 130 -0.64 -11.84 8.66
N ALA A 131 0.14 -12.84 9.03
CA ALA A 131 1.50 -12.66 9.53
C ALA A 131 2.45 -12.96 8.38
N CYS A 132 3.71 -12.55 8.50
CA CYS A 132 4.72 -13.01 7.58
C CYS A 132 5.80 -13.77 8.36
N ALA A 133 6.03 -15.02 7.96
CA ALA A 133 6.98 -15.92 8.57
C ALA A 133 8.00 -16.31 7.50
N ASN A 134 9.29 -16.03 7.75
CA ASN A 134 10.37 -16.32 6.81
C ASN A 134 10.18 -15.72 5.40
N GLY A 135 9.53 -14.56 5.29
CA GLY A 135 9.26 -13.91 4.00
C GLY A 135 8.09 -14.51 3.22
N ALA A 136 7.27 -15.36 3.86
CA ALA A 136 6.01 -15.87 3.32
C ALA A 136 4.81 -15.29 4.08
N LEU A 137 3.76 -14.82 3.40
CA LEU A 137 2.49 -14.49 4.05
C LEU A 137 1.81 -15.78 4.52
N VAL A 138 1.50 -15.82 5.81
CA VAL A 138 0.78 -16.92 6.47
C VAL A 138 -0.45 -16.34 7.15
N ALA A 139 -1.52 -17.12 7.27
CA ALA A 139 -2.63 -16.74 8.14
C ALA A 139 -2.11 -16.55 9.58
N ALA A 140 -2.52 -15.46 10.22
CA ALA A 140 -2.24 -15.12 11.62
C ALA A 140 -3.33 -15.59 12.56
#